data_AF-A0AAW1JK19-F1
#
_entry.id   AF-A0AAW1JK19-F1
#
_cell.length_a   1.000
_cell.length_b   1.000
_cell.length_c   1.000
_cell.angle_alpha   90.00
_cell.angle_beta   90.00
_cell.angle_gamma   90.00
#
_symmetry.space_group_name_H-M   'P 1'
#
loop_
_entity.id
_entity.type
_entity.pdbx_description
1 polymer ?
#
loop_
_entity_poly.entity_id
_entity_poly.type
_entity_poly.pdbx_seq_one_letter_code
_entity_poly.pdbx_strand_id
1 'polypeptide(L)'
;MTEEEEEEVSNWCYENFINFRAMKSAENVRMQLARIMDRYNLKCCSTNFNSRDYYPNIRKAMLTGYFMQVAHLERTGHYLSVKDNQVVHLHPSNCLDHKPEWVIYNEYVLTSRNFIRTVTDIRGEWLVDIAPHYYDLINFPNSEAKRVLEKLYKKREKDREESKSKSKSKSKS
;
A
#
# COMPACT_ATOMS: atom_id res chain seq x y z
N MET A 1 16.12 4.54 -28.12
CA MET A 1 15.73 5.94 -27.97
C MET A 1 16.62 6.74 -28.89
N THR A 2 16.04 7.42 -29.87
CA THR A 2 16.78 8.35 -30.75
C THR A 2 17.14 9.62 -29.97
N GLU A 3 18.05 10.43 -30.50
CA GLU A 3 18.39 11.74 -29.89
C GLU A 3 17.18 12.68 -29.87
N GLU A 4 16.35 12.64 -30.92
CA GLU A 4 15.11 13.42 -31.01
C GLU A 4 14.08 13.02 -29.93
N GLU A 5 13.89 11.71 -29.70
CA GLU A 5 13.01 11.21 -28.62
C GLU A 5 13.52 11.62 -27.24
N GLU A 6 14.85 11.66 -27.04
CA GLU A 6 15.43 12.07 -25.77
C GLU A 6 15.20 13.57 -25.49
N GLU A 7 15.35 14.41 -26.51
CA GLU A 7 15.09 15.85 -26.41
C GLU A 7 13.61 16.13 -26.11
N GLU A 8 12.70 15.41 -26.77
CA GLU A 8 11.25 15.49 -26.51
C GLU A 8 10.91 15.12 -25.06
N VAL A 9 11.44 14.00 -24.55
CA VAL A 9 11.20 13.57 -23.15
C VAL A 9 11.81 14.57 -22.15
N SER A 10 12.98 15.14 -22.45
CA SER A 10 13.61 16.16 -21.62
C SER A 10 12.76 17.43 -21.54
N ASN A 11 12.27 17.91 -22.68
CA ASN A 11 11.39 19.08 -22.76
C ASN A 11 10.08 18.84 -22.01
N TRP A 12 9.45 17.67 -22.18
CA TRP A 12 8.26 17.29 -21.44
C TRP A 12 8.49 17.27 -19.93
N CYS A 13 9.63 16.72 -19.47
CA CYS A 13 9.97 16.72 -18.05
C CYS A 13 10.11 18.16 -17.50
N TYR A 14 10.73 19.05 -18.26
CA TYR A 14 10.86 20.46 -17.88
C TYR A 14 9.50 21.15 -17.75
N GLU A 15 8.62 20.99 -18.75
CA GLU A 15 7.27 21.57 -18.75
C GLU A 15 6.38 21.07 -17.61
N ASN A 16 6.63 19.83 -17.14
CA ASN A 16 5.83 19.17 -16.10
C ASN A 16 6.51 19.18 -14.72
N PHE A 17 7.60 19.93 -14.54
CA PHE A 17 8.35 20.00 -13.27
C PHE A 17 8.86 18.64 -12.76
N ILE A 18 9.17 17.72 -13.67
CA ILE A 18 9.68 16.39 -13.39
C ILE A 18 11.20 16.38 -13.55
N ASN A 19 11.91 15.74 -12.61
CA ASN A 19 13.36 15.62 -12.69
C ASN A 19 13.75 14.55 -13.73
N PHE A 20 14.16 15.00 -14.92
CA PHE A 20 14.58 14.14 -16.03
C PHE A 20 15.67 13.13 -15.64
N ARG A 21 16.68 13.55 -14.87
CA ARG A 21 17.77 12.66 -14.43
C ARG A 21 17.26 11.57 -13.49
N ALA A 22 16.32 11.90 -12.60
CA ALA A 22 15.69 10.93 -11.72
C ALA A 22 14.85 9.91 -12.51
N MET A 23 14.13 10.35 -13.54
CA MET A 23 13.36 9.46 -14.41
C MET A 23 14.25 8.50 -15.20
N LYS A 24 15.34 9.00 -15.81
CA LYS A 24 16.34 8.14 -16.47
C LYS A 24 16.94 7.11 -15.51
N SER A 25 17.26 7.53 -14.28
CA SER A 25 17.76 6.61 -13.25
C SER A 25 16.72 5.53 -12.91
N ALA A 26 15.45 5.91 -12.72
CA ALA A 26 14.36 4.97 -12.44
C ALA A 26 14.12 3.97 -13.58
N GLU A 27 14.18 4.42 -14.84
CA GLU A 27 14.08 3.54 -16.00
C GLU A 27 15.22 2.51 -16.04
N ASN A 28 16.46 2.95 -15.81
CA ASN A 28 17.63 2.08 -15.74
C ASN A 28 17.50 1.03 -14.63
N VAL A 29 17.07 1.44 -13.43
CA VAL A 29 16.84 0.52 -12.30
C VAL A 29 15.73 -0.49 -12.64
N ARG A 30 14.62 -0.03 -13.24
CA ARG A 30 13.53 -0.91 -13.69
C ARG A 30 14.03 -1.97 -14.68
N MET A 31 14.82 -1.58 -15.68
CA MET A 31 15.37 -2.53 -16.65
C MET A 31 16.28 -3.58 -15.99
N GLN A 32 17.09 -3.17 -15.01
CA GLN A 32 17.93 -4.10 -14.25
C GLN A 32 17.08 -5.09 -13.44
N LEU A 33 16.05 -4.62 -12.75
CA LEU A 33 15.13 -5.46 -11.99
C LEU A 33 14.37 -6.44 -12.89
N ALA A 34 13.90 -6.00 -14.06
CA ALA A 34 13.23 -6.87 -15.03
C ALA A 34 14.13 -8.03 -15.49
N ARG A 35 15.41 -7.75 -15.81
CA ARG A 35 16.38 -8.79 -16.18
C ARG A 35 16.61 -9.80 -15.05
N ILE A 36 16.58 -9.36 -13.80
CA ILE A 36 16.70 -10.23 -12.63
C ILE A 36 15.44 -11.11 -12.51
N MET A 37 14.25 -10.52 -12.66
CA MET A 37 12.99 -11.27 -12.65
C MET A 37 12.97 -12.37 -13.72
N ASP A 38 13.38 -12.06 -14.95
CA ASP A 38 13.46 -13.02 -16.04
C ASP A 38 14.43 -14.16 -15.72
N ARG A 39 15.61 -13.85 -15.15
CA ARG A 39 16.59 -14.86 -14.72
C ARG A 39 16.03 -15.85 -13.70
N TYR A 40 15.16 -15.38 -12.80
CA TYR A 40 14.51 -16.20 -11.78
C TYR A 40 13.14 -16.75 -12.23
N ASN A 41 12.77 -16.62 -13.51
CA ASN A 41 11.47 -17.02 -14.05
C ASN A 41 10.27 -16.40 -13.31
N LEU A 42 10.44 -15.18 -12.78
CA LEU A 42 9.37 -14.42 -12.17
C LEU A 42 8.56 -13.72 -13.26
N LYS A 43 7.28 -14.06 -13.36
CA LYS A 43 6.41 -13.52 -14.41
C LYS A 43 6.22 -12.00 -14.22
N CYS A 44 6.60 -11.23 -15.22
CA CYS A 44 6.17 -9.84 -15.37
C CYS A 44 4.73 -9.83 -15.88
N CYS A 45 3.76 -9.55 -15.00
CA CYS A 45 2.34 -9.49 -15.36
C CYS A 45 1.70 -8.18 -14.92
N SER A 46 0.64 -7.80 -15.62
CA SER A 46 -0.18 -6.63 -15.30
C SER A 46 -1.65 -7.00 -15.39
N THR A 47 -2.45 -6.47 -14.47
CA THR A 47 -3.91 -6.56 -14.59
C THR A 47 -4.36 -5.64 -15.74
N ASN A 48 -5.45 -5.97 -16.42
CA ASN A 48 -6.03 -5.08 -17.43
C ASN A 48 -6.38 -3.72 -16.80
N PHE A 49 -6.03 -2.61 -17.45
CA PHE A 49 -6.27 -1.25 -16.97
C PHE A 49 -7.75 -0.95 -16.67
N ASN A 50 -8.66 -1.51 -17.47
CA ASN A 50 -10.10 -1.32 -17.31
C ASN A 50 -10.72 -2.22 -16.21
N SER A 51 -9.92 -3.09 -15.59
CA SER A 51 -10.39 -3.89 -14.46
C SER A 51 -10.55 -3.03 -13.22
N ARG A 52 -11.63 -3.27 -12.48
CA ARG A 52 -11.85 -2.67 -11.16
C ARG A 52 -10.75 -3.02 -10.15
N ASP A 53 -10.01 -4.09 -10.41
CA ASP A 53 -8.93 -4.57 -9.56
C ASP A 53 -7.56 -3.99 -9.91
N TYR A 54 -7.42 -3.19 -10.98
CA TYR A 54 -6.13 -2.64 -11.42
C TYR A 54 -5.39 -1.89 -10.30
N TYR A 55 -6.00 -0.82 -9.75
CA TYR A 55 -5.41 -0.05 -8.65
C TYR A 55 -5.39 -0.81 -7.31
N PRO A 56 -6.44 -1.53 -6.89
CA PRO A 56 -6.38 -2.37 -5.69
C PRO A 56 -5.23 -3.38 -5.69
N ASN A 57 -4.93 -4.02 -6.83
CA ASN A 57 -3.84 -5.00 -6.91
C ASN A 57 -2.47 -4.36 -6.71
N ILE A 58 -2.24 -3.15 -7.26
CA ILE A 58 -0.99 -2.41 -7.04
C ILE A 58 -0.82 -2.06 -5.55
N ARG A 59 -1.89 -1.56 -4.90
CA ARG A 59 -1.85 -1.18 -3.49
C ARG A 59 -1.66 -2.38 -2.55
N LYS A 60 -2.30 -3.52 -2.85
CA LYS A 60 -2.05 -4.79 -2.15
C LYS A 60 -0.61 -5.25 -2.32
N ALA A 61 -0.05 -5.16 -3.53
CA ALA A 61 1.35 -5.51 -3.78
C ALA A 61 2.30 -4.62 -2.96
N MET A 62 2.07 -3.32 -2.89
CA MET A 62 2.85 -2.43 -2.01
C MET A 62 2.74 -2.87 -0.54
N LEU A 63 1.53 -3.17 -0.06
CA LEU A 63 1.33 -3.63 1.31
C LEU A 63 2.10 -4.92 1.64
N THR A 64 2.34 -5.83 0.69
CA THR A 64 3.17 -7.03 0.95
C THR A 64 4.60 -6.71 1.37
N GLY A 65 5.17 -5.60 0.91
CA GLY A 65 6.50 -5.13 1.31
C GLY A 65 6.47 -4.14 2.47
N TYR A 66 5.40 -3.35 2.58
CA TYR A 66 5.28 -2.22 3.51
C TYR A 66 4.35 -2.48 4.71
N PHE A 67 4.01 -3.75 5.00
CA PHE A 67 3.06 -4.09 6.08
C PHE A 67 3.50 -3.68 7.49
N MET A 68 4.77 -3.31 7.70
CA MET A 68 5.24 -2.75 8.96
C MET A 68 5.11 -1.22 9.01
N GLN A 69 5.09 -0.56 7.84
CA GLN A 69 5.04 0.90 7.70
C GLN A 69 3.60 1.35 7.44
N VAL A 70 2.75 1.14 8.45
CA VAL A 70 1.32 1.44 8.40
C VAL A 70 0.95 2.42 9.49
N ALA A 71 0.05 3.35 9.19
CA ALA A 71 -0.52 4.26 10.17
C ALA A 71 -2.05 4.24 10.13
N HIS A 72 -2.67 4.41 11.30
CA HIS A 72 -4.11 4.46 11.50
C HIS A 72 -4.54 5.87 11.90
N LEU A 73 -5.64 6.36 11.33
CA LEU A 73 -6.22 7.66 11.66
C LEU A 73 -7.01 7.59 12.96
N GLU A 74 -6.58 8.31 13.99
CA GLU A 74 -7.32 8.42 15.24
C GLU A 74 -8.46 9.44 15.12
N ARG A 75 -9.49 9.32 15.97
CA ARG A 75 -10.62 10.29 16.04
C ARG A 75 -10.20 11.73 16.26
N THR A 76 -9.06 11.94 16.91
CA THR A 76 -8.44 13.25 17.15
C THR A 76 -7.84 13.87 15.88
N GLY A 77 -7.82 13.16 14.75
CA GLY A 77 -7.44 13.67 13.43
C GLY A 77 -5.94 13.60 13.11
N HIS A 78 -5.12 13.03 13.99
CA HIS A 78 -3.73 12.65 13.74
C HIS A 78 -3.62 11.15 13.43
N TYR A 79 -2.51 10.72 12.86
CA TYR A 79 -2.23 9.30 12.64
C TYR A 79 -1.36 8.74 13.75
N LEU A 80 -1.55 7.47 14.08
CA LEU A 80 -0.62 6.68 14.89
C LEU A 80 0.03 5.60 14.04
N SER A 81 1.35 5.48 14.10
CA SER A 81 2.04 4.33 13.50
C SER A 81 1.62 3.04 14.22
N VAL A 82 1.41 1.99 13.43
CA VAL A 82 1.05 0.67 13.94
C VAL A 82 2.20 0.11 14.79
N LYS A 83 1.85 -0.50 15.93
CA LYS A 83 2.74 -1.08 16.96
C LYS A 83 3.63 -0.11 17.74
N ASP A 84 4.21 0.89 17.10
CA ASP A 84 5.11 1.85 17.79
C ASP A 84 4.36 3.04 18.41
N ASN A 85 3.07 3.20 18.08
CA ASN A 85 2.18 4.27 18.57
C ASN A 85 2.79 5.67 18.45
N GLN A 86 3.57 5.92 17.39
CA GLN A 86 4.14 7.24 17.14
C GLN A 86 3.09 8.13 16.51
N VAL A 87 2.86 9.30 17.10
CA VAL A 87 2.02 10.34 16.51
C VAL A 87 2.72 10.87 15.27
N VAL A 88 2.05 10.75 14.12
CA VAL A 88 2.55 11.20 12.82
C VAL A 88 1.50 11.98 12.05
N HIS A 89 1.96 12.80 11.13
CA HIS A 89 1.13 13.58 10.22
C HIS A 89 1.48 13.24 8.77
N LEU A 90 0.51 13.42 7.85
CA LEU A 90 0.81 13.35 6.43
C LEU A 90 1.76 14.48 6.06
N HIS A 91 2.86 14.16 5.37
CA HIS A 91 3.80 15.18 4.91
C HIS A 91 3.10 16.17 3.96
N PRO A 92 3.40 17.48 3.99
CA PRO A 92 2.71 18.48 3.15
C PRO A 92 2.79 18.23 1.64
N SER A 93 3.78 17.46 1.19
CA SER A 93 3.93 17.06 -0.22
C SER A 93 3.04 15.90 -0.67
N ASN A 94 2.18 15.37 0.21
CA ASN A 94 1.28 14.28 -0.16
C ASN A 94 0.17 14.78 -1.10
N CYS A 95 -0.35 13.89 -1.94
CA CYS A 95 -1.39 14.22 -2.92
C CYS A 95 -2.79 13.72 -2.52
N LEU A 96 -3.00 13.30 -1.26
CA LEU A 96 -4.31 12.83 -0.81
C LEU A 96 -5.19 14.06 -0.50
N ASP A 97 -6.39 14.05 -1.07
CA ASP A 97 -7.44 15.07 -0.86
C ASP A 97 -8.32 14.80 0.38
N HIS A 98 -8.17 13.61 0.97
CA HIS A 98 -8.87 13.17 2.18
C HIS A 98 -7.90 12.53 3.18
N LYS A 99 -8.41 12.15 4.35
CA LYS A 99 -7.66 11.39 5.37
C LYS A 99 -8.21 9.96 5.43
N PRO A 100 -7.58 8.98 4.74
CA PRO A 100 -7.95 7.58 4.86
C PRO A 100 -7.84 7.05 6.29
N GLU A 101 -8.64 6.04 6.65
CA GLU A 101 -8.52 5.39 7.96
C GLU A 101 -7.18 4.66 8.11
N TRP A 102 -6.70 4.03 7.03
CA TRP A 102 -5.46 3.28 6.99
C TRP A 102 -4.59 3.72 5.83
N VAL A 103 -3.31 3.94 6.12
CA VAL A 103 -2.33 4.28 5.10
C VAL A 103 -1.05 3.48 5.27
N ILE A 104 -0.42 3.14 4.14
CA ILE A 104 0.99 2.76 4.13
C ILE A 104 1.85 3.98 3.80
N TYR A 105 3.09 4.01 4.29
CA TYR A 105 4.06 5.06 3.99
C TYR A 105 5.43 4.49 3.65
N ASN A 106 6.20 5.19 2.82
CA ASN A 106 7.57 4.78 2.49
C ASN A 106 8.60 5.33 3.47
N GLU A 107 8.47 6.61 3.85
CA GLU A 107 9.47 7.33 4.62
C GLU A 107 8.88 7.91 5.89
N TYR A 108 9.61 7.77 7.01
CA TYR A 108 9.36 8.47 8.26
C TYR A 108 10.33 9.65 8.37
N VAL A 109 9.79 10.86 8.51
CA VAL A 109 10.56 12.12 8.51
C VAL A 109 10.48 12.73 9.91
N LEU A 110 11.60 12.68 10.63
CA LEU A 110 11.75 13.22 11.97
C LEU A 110 12.15 14.70 11.92
N THR A 111 11.27 15.60 12.37
CA THR A 111 11.54 17.05 12.48
C THR A 111 10.95 17.60 13.78
N SER A 112 10.51 18.88 13.80
CA SER A 112 9.71 19.43 14.91
C SER A 112 8.35 18.75 15.07
N ARG A 113 7.81 18.20 13.98
CA ARG A 113 6.69 17.26 13.98
C ARG A 113 7.08 16.04 13.16
N ASN A 114 6.57 14.88 13.53
CA ASN A 114 6.84 13.65 12.81
C ASN A 114 5.91 13.55 11.60
N PHE A 115 6.48 13.32 10.43
CA PHE A 115 5.72 13.17 9.19
C PHE A 115 5.95 11.81 8.56
N ILE A 116 4.94 11.32 7.86
CA ILE A 116 5.04 10.18 6.94
C ILE A 116 4.90 10.68 5.51
N ARG A 117 5.79 10.23 4.62
CA ARG A 117 5.89 10.67 3.22
C ARG A 117 5.71 9.51 2.25
N THR A 118 5.21 9.84 1.05
CA THR A 118 4.84 8.87 0.00
C THR A 118 3.80 7.90 0.53
N VAL A 119 2.61 8.45 0.77
CA VAL A 119 1.52 7.79 1.48
C VAL A 119 0.52 7.22 0.49
N THR A 120 0.02 6.02 0.75
CA THR A 120 -1.01 5.36 -0.07
C THR A 120 -2.16 4.85 0.80
N ASP A 121 -3.39 5.18 0.41
CA ASP A 121 -4.62 4.66 1.02
C ASP A 121 -4.73 3.14 0.85
N ILE A 122 -5.00 2.43 1.94
CA ILE A 122 -5.24 0.99 1.94
C ILE A 122 -6.49 0.62 2.75
N ARG A 123 -7.00 -0.58 2.52
CA ARG A 123 -8.10 -1.14 3.32
C ARG A 123 -7.58 -1.96 4.49
N GLY A 124 -8.19 -1.80 5.66
CA GLY A 124 -7.83 -2.56 6.86
C GLY A 124 -7.96 -4.07 6.68
N GLU A 125 -8.93 -4.54 5.86
CA GLU A 125 -9.07 -5.98 5.55
C GLU A 125 -7.79 -6.57 4.92
N TRP A 126 -7.06 -5.78 4.13
CA TRP A 126 -5.85 -6.26 3.46
C TRP A 126 -4.72 -6.53 4.45
N LEU A 127 -4.66 -5.82 5.58
CA LEU A 127 -3.66 -6.04 6.62
C LEU A 127 -3.78 -7.46 7.20
N VAL A 128 -5.02 -7.85 7.48
CA VAL A 128 -5.39 -9.14 8.07
C VAL A 128 -5.25 -10.29 7.07
N ASP A 129 -5.42 -10.01 5.77
CA ASP A 129 -5.25 -10.99 4.70
C ASP A 129 -3.78 -11.20 4.31
N ILE A 130 -3.00 -10.12 4.22
CA ILE A 130 -1.64 -10.15 3.66
C ILE A 130 -0.59 -10.46 4.73
N ALA A 131 -0.71 -9.89 5.92
CA ALA A 131 0.27 -10.05 6.99
C ALA A 131 -0.37 -10.45 8.34
N PRO A 132 -1.19 -11.53 8.40
CA PRO A 132 -1.88 -11.94 9.63
C PRO A 132 -0.92 -12.21 10.80
N HIS A 133 0.29 -12.69 10.51
CA HIS A 133 1.32 -12.94 11.51
C HIS A 133 1.82 -11.65 12.17
N TYR A 134 1.87 -10.54 11.42
CA TYR A 134 2.26 -9.25 11.97
C TYR A 134 1.10 -8.58 12.70
N TYR A 135 -0.11 -8.69 12.16
CA TYR A 135 -1.35 -8.14 12.72
C TYR A 135 -2.06 -9.10 13.68
N ASP A 136 -1.29 -9.91 14.42
CA ASP A 136 -1.80 -10.80 15.47
C ASP A 136 -2.27 -10.00 16.69
N LEU A 137 -3.55 -10.13 17.02
CA LEU A 137 -4.22 -9.38 18.09
C LEU A 137 -3.69 -9.70 19.50
N ILE A 138 -3.10 -10.87 19.70
CA ILE A 138 -2.53 -11.27 21.01
C ILE A 138 -1.38 -10.33 21.38
N ASN A 139 -0.50 -10.09 20.41
CA ASN A 139 0.71 -9.28 20.58
C ASN A 139 0.53 -7.82 20.11
N PHE A 140 -0.67 -7.44 19.66
CA PHE A 140 -0.95 -6.09 19.19
C PHE A 140 -1.23 -5.15 20.39
N PRO A 141 -0.58 -3.97 20.46
CA PRO A 141 -0.81 -3.04 21.56
C PRO A 141 -2.24 -2.51 21.56
N ASN A 142 -2.77 -2.21 22.75
CA ASN A 142 -4.11 -1.67 22.88
C ASN A 142 -4.19 -0.26 22.28
N SER A 143 -4.98 -0.09 21.22
CA SER A 143 -5.17 1.16 20.49
C SER A 143 -6.52 1.15 19.76
N GLU A 144 -6.92 2.27 19.15
CA GLU A 144 -8.10 2.29 18.26
C GLU A 144 -7.91 1.35 17.06
N ALA A 145 -6.70 1.35 16.47
CA ALA A 145 -6.30 0.41 15.43
C ALA A 145 -6.56 -1.06 15.81
N LYS A 146 -6.23 -1.47 17.05
CA LYS A 146 -6.53 -2.84 17.53
C LYS A 146 -8.02 -3.14 17.54
N ARG A 147 -8.85 -2.21 18.03
CA ARG A 147 -10.31 -2.38 18.09
C ARG A 147 -10.93 -2.48 16.70
N VAL A 148 -10.39 -1.74 15.72
CA VAL A 148 -10.81 -1.85 14.32
C VAL A 148 -10.41 -3.22 13.77
N LEU A 149 -9.16 -3.65 13.97
CA LEU A 149 -8.69 -4.97 13.54
C LEU A 149 -9.52 -6.11 14.17
N GLU A 150 -9.86 -6.05 15.46
CA GLU A 150 -10.74 -7.01 16.13
C GLU A 150 -12.09 -7.18 15.41
N LYS A 151 -12.71 -6.06 14.98
CA LYS A 151 -13.96 -6.10 14.21
C LYS A 151 -13.75 -6.74 12.84
N LEU A 152 -12.63 -6.44 12.18
CA LEU A 152 -12.29 -7.02 10.87
C LEU A 152 -12.04 -8.53 10.96
N TYR A 153 -11.34 -9.01 12.00
CA TYR A 153 -11.16 -10.43 12.26
C TYR A 153 -12.50 -11.15 12.49
N LYS A 154 -13.38 -10.60 13.35
CA LYS A 154 -14.73 -11.16 13.57
C LYS A 154 -15.58 -11.22 12.30
N LYS A 155 -15.54 -10.16 11.49
CA LYS A 155 -16.24 -10.11 10.21
C LYS A 155 -15.70 -11.18 9.25
N ARG A 156 -14.37 -11.32 9.15
CA ARG A 156 -13.72 -12.34 8.31
C ARG A 156 -14.10 -13.76 8.72
N GLU A 157 -14.16 -14.06 10.02
CA GLU A 157 -14.60 -15.36 10.52
C GLU A 157 -16.05 -15.66 10.14
N LYS A 158 -16.94 -14.69 10.34
CA LYS A 158 -18.35 -14.80 9.94
C LYS A 158 -18.51 -15.06 8.43
N ASP A 159 -17.82 -14.29 7.59
CA ASP A 159 -17.86 -14.45 6.13
C ASP A 159 -17.34 -15.85 5.70
N ARG A 160 -16.35 -16.39 6.42
CA ARG A 160 -15.81 -17.74 6.20
C ARG A 160 -16.79 -18.84 6.61
N GLU A 161 -17.57 -18.63 7.66
CA GLU A 161 -18.61 -19.58 8.09
C GLU A 161 -19.79 -19.60 7.12
N GLU A 162 -20.23 -18.43 6.66
CA GLU A 162 -21.32 -18.31 5.68
C GLU A 162 -20.97 -18.90 4.30
N SER A 163 -19.72 -18.76 3.85
CA SER A 163 -19.26 -19.38 2.62
C SER A 163 -19.19 -20.91 2.71
N LYS A 164 -18.82 -21.46 3.87
CA LYS A 164 -18.85 -22.91 4.15
C LYS A 164 -20.27 -23.49 4.23
N SER A 165 -21.23 -22.74 4.75
CA SER A 165 -22.62 -23.21 4.82
C SER A 165 -23.27 -23.27 3.43
N LYS A 166 -23.00 -22.26 2.58
CA LYS A 166 -23.48 -22.20 1.18
C LYS A 166 -22.87 -23.29 0.28
N SER A 167 -21.63 -23.70 0.50
CA SER A 167 -21.01 -24.79 -0.28
C SER A 167 -21.53 -26.18 0.15
N LYS A 168 -21.85 -26.37 1.44
CA LYS A 168 -22.50 -27.59 1.93
C LYS A 168 -23.94 -27.76 1.46
N SER A 169 -24.69 -26.69 1.25
CA SER A 169 -26.05 -26.79 0.70
C SER A 169 -26.05 -27.10 -0.81
N LYS A 170 -25.13 -26.52 -1.58
CA LYS A 170 -24.97 -26.80 -3.02
C LYS A 170 -24.45 -28.20 -3.35
N SER A 171 -23.78 -28.88 -2.43
CA SER A 171 -23.28 -30.26 -2.62
C SER A 171 -24.28 -31.34 -2.21
N LYS A 172 -25.41 -30.96 -1.60
CA LYS A 172 -26.51 -31.86 -1.20
C LYS A 172 -27.73 -31.75 -2.13
N SER A 173 -27.70 -30.85 -3.11
CA SER A 173 -28.67 -30.73 -4.22
C SER A 173 -28.04 -31.28 -5.49
#